data_AF-A0A8H6HZA8-F1
#
_entry.id   AF-A0A8H6HZA8-F1
#
_cell.length_a   1.000
_cell.length_b   1.000
_cell.length_c   1.000
_cell.angle_alpha   90.00
_cell.angle_beta   90.00
_cell.angle_gamma   90.00
#
_symmetry.space_group_name_H-M   'P 1'
#
loop_
_entity.id
_entity.type
_entity.pdbx_description
1 polymer ?
#
loop_
_entity_poly.entity_id
_entity_poly.type
_entity_poly.pdbx_seq_one_letter_code
_entity_poly.pdbx_strand_id
1 'polypeptide(L)'
;MSTSLSNLELEQTISLLEALLQEKRAERGREKWNETDENLLNDAQKLLRGLQQAKAGELPSYLFSNLDSEHLEAMGINFKGVLYIEKNRSEDLATPGSEFWTVENVVRQLNLLRATVPLINASEAEARSIISPFLFRIVELSEGRAVLSLEQAVPSVDVSELRKSNSLRLSGYIDYIVTLTSHRSVAEMFITQPNLVNLLKDDPSLFIFTPKSKDQFLQSHIPQAVEKMYACARTSMKKVTRAVLSNGWTWIFIVLKFGDGWAYWQSPEMVSETVGATPIKEISLRAVSQICSILKYWVAHSNQDLESDDYFSYPAD
;
A
#
# COMPACT_ATOMS: atom_id res chain seq x y z
N MET A 1 12.74 -16.04 20.03
CA MET A 1 12.34 -15.45 18.74
C MET A 1 11.07 -16.18 18.30
N SER A 2 9.89 -15.60 18.53
CA SER A 2 8.63 -16.20 18.05
C SER A 2 8.28 -15.55 16.72
N THR A 3 8.43 -16.28 15.63
CA THR A 3 7.86 -15.93 14.33
C THR A 3 6.35 -16.18 14.42
N SER A 4 5.58 -15.17 14.86
CA SER A 4 4.13 -15.23 14.78
C SER A 4 3.72 -15.10 13.33
N LEU A 5 3.04 -16.12 12.80
CA LEU A 5 2.40 -16.07 11.48
C LEU A 5 1.44 -14.87 11.45
N SER A 6 1.42 -14.11 10.35
CA SER A 6 0.37 -13.13 10.14
C SER A 6 -0.99 -13.83 10.03
N ASN A 7 -2.10 -13.14 10.32
CA ASN A 7 -3.44 -13.74 10.28
C ASN A 7 -3.77 -14.36 8.92
N LEU A 8 -3.28 -13.78 7.82
CA LEU A 8 -3.49 -14.37 6.51
C LEU A 8 -2.58 -15.58 6.25
N GLU A 9 -1.30 -15.52 6.65
CA GLU A 9 -0.43 -16.70 6.57
C GLU A 9 -1.01 -17.83 7.43
N LEU A 10 -1.58 -17.51 8.58
CA LEU A 10 -2.30 -18.44 9.45
C LEU A 10 -3.52 -19.03 8.75
N GLU A 11 -4.35 -18.21 8.08
CA GLU A 11 -5.52 -18.68 7.33
C GLU A 11 -5.14 -19.54 6.12
N GLN A 12 -4.17 -19.11 5.32
CA GLN A 12 -3.66 -19.88 4.18
C GLN A 12 -3.02 -21.20 4.65
N THR A 13 -2.27 -21.16 5.75
CA THR A 13 -1.67 -22.36 6.36
C THR A 13 -2.75 -23.31 6.85
N ILE A 14 -3.78 -22.81 7.54
CA ILE A 14 -4.93 -23.61 7.98
C ILE A 14 -5.63 -24.26 6.77
N SER A 15 -5.98 -23.49 5.73
CA SER A 15 -6.65 -24.02 4.54
C SER A 15 -5.81 -25.05 3.79
N LEU A 16 -4.50 -24.83 3.66
CA LEU A 16 -3.58 -25.77 3.02
C LEU A 16 -3.47 -27.08 3.83
N LEU A 17 -3.35 -26.98 5.16
CA LEU A 17 -3.31 -28.14 6.06
C LEU A 17 -4.64 -28.91 6.04
N GLU A 18 -5.78 -28.23 5.99
CA GLU A 18 -7.09 -28.88 5.86
C GLU A 18 -7.22 -29.64 4.55
N ALA A 19 -6.79 -29.05 3.42
CA ALA A 19 -6.79 -29.70 2.12
C ALA A 19 -5.89 -30.94 2.10
N LEU A 20 -4.66 -30.82 2.62
CA LEU A 20 -3.71 -31.95 2.73
C LEU A 20 -4.24 -33.07 3.64
N LEU A 21 -4.89 -32.73 4.76
CA LEU A 21 -5.50 -33.72 5.65
C LEU A 21 -6.67 -34.45 5.01
N GLN A 22 -7.48 -33.76 4.19
CA GLN A 22 -8.58 -34.39 3.43
C GLN A 22 -8.04 -35.35 2.37
N GLU A 23 -7.03 -34.93 1.61
CA GLU A 23 -6.35 -35.76 0.61
C GLU A 23 -5.78 -37.04 1.24
N LYS A 24 -5.04 -36.89 2.34
CA LYS A 24 -4.44 -38.03 3.06
C LYS A 24 -5.48 -38.98 3.63
N ARG A 25 -6.60 -38.48 4.15
CA ARG A 25 -7.72 -39.34 4.59
C ARG A 25 -8.35 -40.13 3.45
N ALA A 26 -8.44 -39.54 2.26
CA ALA A 26 -8.95 -40.23 1.06
C ALA A 26 -7.97 -41.30 0.52
N GLU A 27 -6.67 -41.13 0.73
CA GLU A 27 -5.64 -42.14 0.42
C GLU A 27 -5.68 -43.32 1.41
N ARG A 28 -6.02 -43.08 2.68
CA ARG A 28 -6.20 -44.14 3.70
C ARG A 28 -7.26 -45.17 3.34
N GLY A 29 -8.26 -44.79 2.56
CA GLY A 29 -9.25 -45.73 2.02
C GLY A 29 -8.73 -46.60 0.87
N ARG A 30 -7.59 -46.24 0.28
CA ARG A 30 -7.05 -46.86 -0.94
C ARG A 30 -5.79 -47.70 -0.71
N GLU A 31 -4.98 -47.38 0.30
CA GLU A 31 -3.72 -48.05 0.57
C GLU A 31 -3.57 -48.50 2.04
N LYS A 32 -2.76 -49.55 2.27
CA LYS A 32 -2.40 -49.98 3.62
C LYS A 32 -1.37 -49.02 4.20
N TRP A 33 -1.82 -48.22 5.16
CA TRP A 33 -0.97 -47.28 5.89
C TRP A 33 -0.04 -48.00 6.85
N ASN A 34 1.19 -47.48 6.99
CA ASN A 34 2.10 -47.90 8.04
C ASN A 34 1.99 -46.96 9.25
N GLU A 35 2.62 -47.36 10.36
CA GLU A 35 2.60 -46.61 11.63
C GLU A 35 3.19 -45.19 11.50
N THR A 36 4.13 -45.00 10.57
CA THR A 36 4.72 -43.68 10.27
C THR A 36 3.71 -42.72 9.65
N ASP A 37 2.86 -43.22 8.76
CA ASP A 37 1.82 -42.42 8.10
C ASP A 37 0.73 -41.99 9.10
N GLU A 38 0.37 -42.88 10.04
CA GLU A 38 -0.57 -42.56 11.11
C GLU A 38 -0.02 -41.51 12.08
N ASN A 39 1.28 -41.56 12.40
CA ASN A 39 1.93 -40.57 13.25
C ASN A 39 1.98 -39.18 12.58
N LEU A 40 2.33 -39.11 11.28
CA LEU A 40 2.33 -37.85 10.52
C LEU A 40 0.93 -37.22 10.46
N LEU A 41 -0.12 -38.03 10.24
CA LEU A 41 -1.50 -37.54 10.22
C LEU A 41 -1.93 -36.99 11.58
N ASN A 42 -1.55 -37.67 12.68
CA ASN A 42 -1.84 -37.22 14.03
C ASN A 42 -1.12 -35.92 14.39
N ASP A 43 0.13 -35.77 13.96
CA ASP A 43 0.92 -34.55 14.21
C ASP A 43 0.41 -33.37 13.39
N ALA A 44 0.03 -33.58 12.12
CA ALA A 44 -0.64 -32.56 11.30
C ALA A 44 -1.99 -32.12 11.91
N GLN A 45 -2.77 -33.04 12.48
CA GLN A 45 -4.02 -32.70 13.18
C GLN A 45 -3.79 -31.93 14.49
N LYS A 46 -2.72 -32.25 15.24
CA LYS A 46 -2.33 -31.47 16.43
C LYS A 46 -1.90 -30.06 16.05
N LEU A 47 -1.11 -29.92 14.98
CA LEU A 47 -0.68 -28.63 14.45
C LEU A 47 -1.89 -27.78 14.02
N LEU A 48 -2.82 -28.37 13.24
CA LEU A 48 -4.05 -27.69 12.83
C LEU A 48 -4.87 -27.21 14.04
N ARG A 49 -5.06 -28.05 15.06
CA ARG A 49 -5.75 -27.65 16.29
C ARG A 49 -5.04 -26.52 17.02
N GLY A 50 -3.71 -26.55 17.09
CA GLY A 50 -2.91 -25.47 17.67
C GLY A 50 -3.09 -24.14 16.92
N LEU A 51 -3.07 -24.18 15.59
CA LEU A 51 -3.29 -23.00 14.74
C LEU A 51 -4.73 -22.48 14.83
N GLN A 52 -5.72 -23.37 14.88
CA GLN A 52 -7.13 -23.00 15.08
C GLN A 52 -7.40 -22.44 16.49
N GLN A 53 -6.71 -22.94 17.52
CA GLN A 53 -6.78 -22.39 18.87
C GLN A 53 -6.08 -21.03 18.97
N ALA A 54 -4.96 -20.84 18.27
CA ALA A 54 -4.33 -19.53 18.11
C ALA A 54 -5.29 -18.55 17.43
N LYS A 55 -5.96 -18.98 16.36
CA LYS A 55 -7.02 -18.22 15.67
C LYS A 55 -8.22 -17.90 16.57
N ALA A 56 -8.63 -18.84 17.43
CA ALA A 56 -9.78 -18.66 18.33
C ALA A 56 -9.47 -17.78 19.56
N GLY A 57 -8.20 -17.69 19.95
CA GLY A 57 -7.71 -16.75 20.96
C GLY A 57 -7.36 -15.37 20.42
N GLU A 58 -7.46 -15.17 19.11
CA GLU A 58 -7.15 -13.90 18.47
C GLU A 58 -8.32 -12.91 18.59
N LEU A 59 -7.92 -11.70 18.92
CA LEU A 59 -8.76 -10.53 18.96
C LEU A 59 -9.40 -10.27 17.59
N PRO A 60 -10.56 -9.57 17.53
CA PRO A 60 -11.16 -9.17 16.27
C PRO A 60 -10.12 -8.45 15.38
N SER A 61 -9.71 -9.12 14.32
CA SER A 61 -8.81 -8.58 13.31
C SER A 61 -9.67 -7.98 12.20
N TYR A 62 -9.63 -6.67 12.05
CA TYR A 62 -10.29 -6.03 10.91
C TYR A 62 -9.37 -6.14 9.70
N LEU A 63 -9.91 -6.66 8.61
CA LEU A 63 -9.29 -6.52 7.30
C LEU A 63 -9.52 -5.09 6.82
N PHE A 64 -8.48 -4.47 6.24
CA PHE A 64 -8.55 -3.10 5.70
C PHE A 64 -9.73 -2.86 4.74
N SER A 65 -10.32 -3.90 4.15
CA SER A 65 -11.43 -3.79 3.18
C SER A 65 -12.77 -3.36 3.79
N ASN A 66 -12.95 -3.47 5.10
CA ASN A 66 -14.26 -3.28 5.75
C ASN A 66 -14.33 -1.98 6.58
N LEU A 67 -13.31 -1.14 6.47
CA LEU A 67 -13.12 0.01 7.34
C LEU A 67 -13.57 1.30 6.65
N ASP A 68 -14.08 2.24 7.44
CA ASP A 68 -14.68 3.50 7.02
C ASP A 68 -14.28 4.65 7.96
N SER A 69 -14.86 5.83 7.77
CA SER A 69 -14.55 7.02 8.56
C SER A 69 -14.87 6.87 10.05
N GLU A 70 -15.87 6.06 10.43
CA GLU A 70 -16.22 5.82 11.84
C GLU A 70 -15.08 5.06 12.55
N HIS A 71 -14.39 4.18 11.82
CA HIS A 71 -13.24 3.45 12.34
C HIS A 71 -12.04 4.37 12.59
N LEU A 72 -11.76 5.32 11.69
CA LEU A 72 -10.72 6.33 11.90
C LEU A 72 -10.99 7.19 13.15
N GLU A 73 -12.21 7.67 13.31
CA GLU A 73 -12.62 8.45 14.49
C GLU A 73 -12.48 7.60 15.76
N ALA A 74 -12.91 6.33 15.71
CA ALA A 74 -12.76 5.40 16.80
C ALA A 74 -11.30 5.08 17.17
N MET A 75 -10.37 5.24 16.24
CA MET A 75 -8.91 5.16 16.45
C MET A 75 -8.29 6.49 16.89
N GLY A 76 -9.09 7.57 17.00
CA GLY A 76 -8.57 8.91 17.29
C GLY A 76 -7.70 9.49 16.17
N ILE A 77 -7.82 8.97 14.94
CA ILE A 77 -7.16 9.52 13.76
C ILE A 77 -8.08 10.56 13.13
N ASN A 78 -7.70 11.83 13.23
CA ASN A 78 -8.58 12.93 12.84
C ASN A 78 -8.20 13.50 11.47
N PHE A 79 -9.21 13.79 10.64
CA PHE A 79 -9.02 14.62 9.45
C PHE A 79 -8.75 16.07 9.87
N LYS A 80 -7.70 16.68 9.33
CA LYS A 80 -7.30 18.06 9.67
C LYS A 80 -7.43 19.06 8.53
N GLY A 81 -7.60 18.60 7.29
CA GLY A 81 -7.88 19.50 6.17
C GLY A 81 -7.32 19.07 4.84
N VAL A 82 -7.54 19.93 3.85
CA VAL A 82 -7.11 19.71 2.46
C VAL A 82 -5.74 20.36 2.26
N LEU A 83 -4.83 19.62 1.63
CA LEU A 83 -3.52 20.11 1.19
C LEU A 83 -3.68 21.02 -0.03
N TYR A 84 -2.91 22.10 -0.06
CA TYR A 84 -2.91 23.03 -1.19
C TYR A 84 -1.66 22.85 -2.04
N ILE A 85 -1.81 22.78 -3.35
CA ILE A 85 -0.66 22.76 -4.26
C ILE A 85 0.00 24.14 -4.22
N GLU A 86 1.29 24.17 -3.93
CA GLU A 86 2.07 25.41 -3.93
C GLU A 86 2.16 26.01 -5.34
N LYS A 87 1.76 27.28 -5.48
CA LYS A 87 1.66 27.95 -6.79
C LYS A 87 2.97 27.91 -7.56
N ASN A 88 4.08 28.11 -6.84
CA ASN A 88 5.43 28.12 -7.42
C ASN A 88 5.90 26.74 -7.91
N ARG A 89 5.25 25.66 -7.47
CA ARG A 89 5.55 24.27 -7.84
C ARG A 89 4.55 23.70 -8.85
N SER A 90 3.47 24.42 -9.13
CA SER A 90 2.41 23.97 -10.06
C SER A 90 2.85 23.92 -11.53
N GLU A 91 4.03 24.47 -11.82
CA GLU A 91 4.66 24.50 -13.15
C GLU A 91 5.99 23.74 -13.21
N ASP A 92 6.40 23.09 -12.11
CA ASP A 92 7.63 22.30 -12.09
C ASP A 92 7.50 21.16 -13.11
N LEU A 93 8.35 21.22 -14.13
CA LEU A 93 8.47 20.16 -15.11
C LEU A 93 9.29 19.01 -14.52
N ALA A 94 8.86 17.78 -14.76
CA ALA A 94 9.59 16.61 -14.30
C ALA A 94 11.02 16.62 -14.84
N THR A 95 11.97 16.26 -13.98
CA THR A 95 13.37 16.08 -14.36
C THR A 95 13.47 15.17 -15.58
N PRO A 96 14.31 15.47 -16.59
CA PRO A 96 14.53 14.56 -17.71
C PRO A 96 14.89 13.16 -17.20
N GLY A 97 14.21 12.13 -17.71
CA GLY A 97 14.62 10.74 -17.48
C GLY A 97 15.56 10.25 -18.57
N SER A 98 15.90 8.96 -18.53
CA SER A 98 16.53 8.28 -19.66
C SER A 98 15.64 8.28 -20.89
N GLU A 99 16.25 7.92 -22.02
CA GLU A 99 15.59 7.72 -23.30
C GLU A 99 14.31 6.87 -23.22
N PHE A 100 14.25 5.88 -22.30
CA PHE A 100 13.13 4.94 -22.21
C PHE A 100 12.00 5.42 -21.31
N TRP A 101 12.32 6.21 -20.27
CA TRP A 101 11.37 6.58 -19.22
C TRP A 101 11.13 8.07 -19.15
N THR A 102 11.19 8.81 -20.26
CA THR A 102 10.78 10.21 -20.33
C THR A 102 9.28 10.39 -20.00
N VAL A 103 8.86 11.63 -19.68
CA VAL A 103 7.44 11.91 -19.43
C VAL A 103 6.60 11.63 -20.68
N GLU A 104 7.12 11.95 -21.86
CA GLU A 104 6.48 11.71 -23.14
C GLU A 104 6.28 10.21 -23.38
N ASN A 105 7.24 9.37 -23.00
CA ASN A 105 7.09 7.92 -23.07
C ASN A 105 6.07 7.39 -22.08
N VAL A 106 5.98 7.95 -20.87
CA VAL A 106 4.91 7.63 -19.92
C VAL A 106 3.56 8.01 -20.54
N VAL A 107 3.40 9.23 -21.06
CA VAL A 107 2.16 9.65 -21.76
C VAL A 107 1.82 8.73 -22.93
N ARG A 108 2.80 8.32 -23.73
CA ARG A 108 2.60 7.37 -24.83
C ARG A 108 2.08 6.02 -24.32
N GLN A 109 2.67 5.47 -23.25
CA GLN A 109 2.19 4.23 -22.63
C GLN A 109 0.77 4.38 -22.07
N LEU A 110 0.46 5.50 -21.42
CA LEU A 110 -0.87 5.80 -20.91
C LEU A 110 -1.91 5.91 -22.03
N ASN A 111 -1.56 6.54 -23.16
CA ASN A 111 -2.43 6.59 -24.34
C ASN A 111 -2.73 5.20 -24.91
N LEU A 112 -1.76 4.28 -24.88
CA LEU A 112 -1.99 2.89 -25.29
C LEU A 112 -2.93 2.18 -24.32
N LEU A 113 -2.70 2.31 -23.00
CA LEU A 113 -3.52 1.67 -21.96
C LEU A 113 -4.94 2.24 -21.92
N ARG A 114 -5.11 3.52 -22.20
CA ARG A 114 -6.41 4.21 -22.27
C ARG A 114 -7.35 3.56 -23.29
N ALA A 115 -6.82 2.95 -24.36
CA ALA A 115 -7.64 2.26 -25.35
C ALA A 115 -8.28 0.96 -24.80
N THR A 116 -7.74 0.41 -23.71
CA THR A 116 -8.12 -0.91 -23.18
C THR A 116 -8.62 -0.87 -21.74
N VAL A 117 -8.24 0.15 -20.96
CA VAL A 117 -8.55 0.25 -19.53
C VAL A 117 -9.59 1.35 -19.31
N PRO A 118 -10.74 1.04 -18.67
CA PRO A 118 -11.77 2.04 -18.43
C PRO A 118 -11.28 3.12 -17.44
N LEU A 119 -11.76 4.34 -17.64
CA LEU A 119 -11.44 5.49 -16.79
C LEU A 119 -12.10 5.39 -15.41
N ILE A 120 -13.33 4.90 -15.41
CA ILE A 120 -14.18 4.74 -14.23
C ILE A 120 -14.31 3.23 -14.01
N ASN A 121 -14.28 2.81 -12.75
CA ASN A 121 -14.44 1.41 -12.37
C ASN A 121 -13.33 0.46 -12.89
N ALA A 122 -12.11 0.98 -13.07
CA ALA A 122 -10.93 0.14 -13.28
C ALA A 122 -10.78 -0.84 -12.11
N SER A 123 -10.56 -2.13 -12.42
CA SER A 123 -10.09 -3.11 -11.44
C SER A 123 -8.77 -2.68 -10.84
N GLU A 124 -8.45 -3.30 -9.70
CA GLU A 124 -7.11 -3.21 -9.12
C GLU A 124 -6.01 -3.55 -10.14
N ALA A 125 -6.14 -4.64 -10.90
CA ALA A 125 -5.15 -5.03 -11.93
C ALA A 125 -5.00 -3.99 -13.06
N GLU A 126 -6.11 -3.38 -13.46
CA GLU A 126 -6.15 -2.31 -14.45
C GLU A 126 -5.49 -1.02 -13.93
N ALA A 127 -5.85 -0.58 -12.71
CA ALA A 127 -5.22 0.55 -12.05
C ALA A 127 -3.71 0.35 -11.91
N ARG A 128 -3.29 -0.85 -11.51
CA ARG A 128 -1.88 -1.23 -11.40
C ARG A 128 -1.11 -1.10 -12.71
N SER A 129 -1.74 -1.48 -13.83
CA SER A 129 -1.14 -1.34 -15.16
C SER A 129 -0.87 0.13 -15.54
N ILE A 130 -1.72 1.05 -15.07
CA ILE A 130 -1.59 2.50 -15.29
C ILE A 130 -0.59 3.15 -14.33
N ILE A 131 -0.56 2.71 -13.07
CA ILE A 131 0.36 3.22 -12.04
C ILE A 131 1.82 2.84 -12.36
N SER A 132 2.05 1.63 -12.87
CA SER A 132 3.39 1.07 -13.06
C SER A 132 4.33 1.95 -13.93
N PRO A 133 3.90 2.52 -15.08
CA PRO A 133 4.69 3.49 -15.84
C PRO A 133 5.24 4.66 -15.01
N PHE A 134 4.44 5.22 -14.10
CA PHE A 134 4.90 6.29 -13.21
C PHE A 134 5.99 5.77 -12.29
N LEU A 135 5.76 4.63 -11.63
CA LEU A 135 6.70 4.09 -10.64
C LEU A 135 8.02 3.65 -11.26
N PHE A 136 8.01 3.03 -12.45
CA PHE A 136 9.24 2.68 -13.16
C PHE A 136 10.07 3.91 -13.49
N ARG A 137 9.42 5.00 -13.92
CA ARG A 137 10.10 6.29 -14.09
C ARG A 137 10.69 6.82 -12.79
N ILE A 138 9.97 6.75 -11.66
CA ILE A 138 10.51 7.22 -10.38
C ILE A 138 11.72 6.38 -9.93
N VAL A 139 11.65 5.07 -10.06
CA VAL A 139 12.76 4.16 -9.71
C VAL A 139 13.99 4.46 -10.56
N GLU A 140 13.78 4.66 -11.86
CA GLU A 140 14.83 4.99 -12.81
C GLU A 140 15.50 6.35 -12.50
N LEU A 141 14.69 7.38 -12.22
CA LEU A 141 15.17 8.70 -11.76
C LEU A 141 15.89 8.68 -10.40
N SER A 142 15.83 7.57 -9.68
CA SER A 142 16.49 7.40 -8.38
C SER A 142 17.90 6.80 -8.47
N GLU A 143 18.41 6.60 -9.69
CA GLU A 143 19.81 6.19 -9.97
C GLU A 143 20.22 4.89 -9.25
N GLY A 144 19.32 3.90 -9.22
CA GLY A 144 19.59 2.60 -8.60
C GLY A 144 19.51 2.58 -7.07
N ARG A 145 19.09 3.68 -6.44
CA ARG A 145 18.84 3.74 -4.99
C ARG A 145 17.41 3.39 -4.59
N ALA A 146 16.49 3.28 -5.55
CA ALA A 146 15.11 2.93 -5.28
C ALA A 146 14.87 1.42 -5.43
N VAL A 147 14.10 0.87 -4.50
CA VAL A 147 13.52 -0.48 -4.61
C VAL A 147 12.00 -0.33 -4.67
N LEU A 148 11.40 -0.95 -5.68
CA LEU A 148 9.96 -1.08 -5.82
C LEU A 148 9.54 -2.47 -5.36
N SER A 149 8.65 -2.53 -4.38
CA SER A 149 8.04 -3.77 -3.92
C SER A 149 6.53 -3.73 -4.05
N LEU A 150 5.96 -4.90 -4.35
CA LEU A 150 4.53 -5.09 -4.58
C LEU A 150 3.94 -5.93 -3.46
N GLU A 151 2.66 -5.74 -3.18
CA GLU A 151 1.81 -6.62 -2.36
C GLU A 151 2.44 -7.01 -1.02
N GLN A 152 2.88 -6.00 -0.28
CA GLN A 152 3.61 -6.21 0.97
C GLN A 152 2.66 -6.44 2.14
N ALA A 153 2.81 -7.58 2.80
CA ALA A 153 2.06 -7.89 4.01
C ALA A 153 2.43 -6.92 5.14
N VAL A 154 1.43 -6.32 5.75
CA VAL A 154 1.55 -5.48 6.94
C VAL A 154 1.45 -6.38 8.17
N PRO A 155 2.48 -6.41 9.03
CA PRO A 155 2.39 -7.10 10.31
C PRO A 155 1.17 -6.63 11.10
N SER A 156 0.59 -7.52 11.89
CA SER A 156 -0.58 -7.17 12.71
C SER A 156 -0.22 -6.11 13.74
N VAL A 157 -0.84 -4.93 13.64
CA VAL A 157 -0.61 -3.81 14.55
C VAL A 157 -1.74 -3.74 15.56
N ASP A 158 -1.40 -3.78 16.85
CA ASP A 158 -2.35 -3.53 17.94
C ASP A 158 -2.67 -2.03 18.02
N VAL A 159 -3.97 -1.71 18.02
CA VAL A 159 -4.48 -0.34 18.17
C VAL A 159 -5.20 -0.15 19.50
N SER A 160 -5.06 -1.10 20.44
CA SER A 160 -5.61 -1.00 21.80
C SER A 160 -5.15 0.27 22.52
N GLU A 161 -3.92 0.74 22.27
CA GLU A 161 -3.37 1.98 22.84
C GLU A 161 -4.14 3.24 22.42
N LEU A 162 -4.82 3.21 21.28
CA LEU A 162 -5.62 4.33 20.78
C LEU A 162 -7.04 4.35 21.40
N ARG A 163 -7.42 3.33 22.19
CA ARG A 163 -8.79 3.11 22.66
C ARG A 163 -8.90 2.82 24.16
N LYS A 164 -10.08 3.12 24.73
CA LYS A 164 -10.63 2.51 25.97
C LYS A 164 -11.56 1.32 25.65
N SER A 165 -11.35 0.64 24.53
CA SER A 165 -12.22 -0.45 24.05
C SER A 165 -11.38 -1.59 23.49
N ASN A 166 -11.98 -2.79 23.51
CA ASN A 166 -11.40 -4.11 23.25
C ASN A 166 -10.33 -4.09 22.16
N SER A 167 -9.22 -4.76 22.46
CA SER A 167 -8.02 -4.78 21.66
C SER A 167 -8.32 -5.18 20.21
N LEU A 168 -8.01 -4.27 19.30
CA LEU A 168 -8.29 -4.38 17.87
C LEU A 168 -6.94 -4.48 17.14
N ARG A 169 -6.89 -5.34 16.13
CA ARG A 169 -5.68 -5.55 15.34
C ARG A 169 -5.94 -5.17 13.88
N LEU A 170 -5.03 -4.39 13.32
CA LEU A 170 -5.02 -4.03 11.90
C LEU A 170 -4.02 -4.90 11.16
N SER A 171 -4.45 -5.52 10.05
CA SER A 171 -3.56 -6.29 9.18
C SER A 171 -4.06 -6.28 7.73
N GLY A 172 -3.16 -6.57 6.79
CA GLY A 172 -3.49 -6.68 5.37
C GLY A 172 -2.29 -6.39 4.47
N TYR A 173 -2.52 -5.74 3.32
CA TYR A 173 -1.51 -5.56 2.28
C TYR A 173 -1.39 -4.12 1.79
N ILE A 174 -0.16 -3.77 1.42
CA ILE A 174 0.22 -2.56 0.71
C ILE A 174 0.44 -2.89 -0.76
N ASP A 175 -0.17 -2.11 -1.65
CA ASP A 175 -0.18 -2.43 -3.08
C ASP A 175 1.20 -2.14 -3.71
N TYR A 176 1.79 -0.99 -3.39
CA TYR A 176 3.17 -0.66 -3.77
C TYR A 176 3.94 0.05 -2.65
N ILE A 177 5.24 -0.22 -2.59
CA ILE A 177 6.20 0.50 -1.76
C ILE A 177 7.37 0.90 -2.63
N VAL A 178 7.70 2.20 -2.65
CA VAL A 178 8.94 2.71 -3.23
C VAL A 178 9.83 3.19 -2.11
N THR A 179 10.93 2.49 -1.87
CA THR A 179 11.90 2.82 -0.81
C THR A 179 13.20 3.29 -1.42
N LEU A 180 13.75 4.40 -0.92
CA LEU A 180 15.13 4.79 -1.19
C LEU A 180 16.05 4.22 -0.13
N THR A 181 17.14 3.60 -0.57
CA THR A 181 18.19 3.14 0.33
C THR A 181 19.57 3.43 -0.27
N SER A 182 20.48 3.90 0.56
CA SER A 182 21.90 4.05 0.20
C SER A 182 22.66 2.72 0.29
N HIS A 183 22.05 1.69 0.87
CA HIS A 183 22.70 0.42 1.16
C HIS A 183 22.25 -0.66 0.18
N ARG A 184 23.13 -1.01 -0.76
CA ARG A 184 22.89 -2.09 -1.73
C ARG A 184 22.47 -3.40 -1.06
N SER A 185 23.05 -3.75 0.08
CA SER A 185 22.69 -4.97 0.84
C SER A 185 21.25 -4.92 1.37
N VAL A 186 20.76 -3.75 1.76
CA VAL A 186 19.37 -3.55 2.20
C VAL A 186 18.43 -3.68 0.99
N ALA A 187 18.82 -3.11 -0.15
CA ALA A 187 18.07 -3.28 -1.39
C ALA A 187 17.98 -4.75 -1.81
N GLU A 188 19.10 -5.48 -1.81
CA GLU A 188 19.16 -6.91 -2.13
C GLU A 188 18.34 -7.76 -1.15
N MET A 189 18.41 -7.45 0.14
CA MET A 189 17.57 -8.09 1.17
C MET A 189 16.09 -7.82 0.92
N PHE A 190 15.70 -6.59 0.59
CA PHE A 190 14.30 -6.24 0.35
C PHE A 190 13.79 -6.89 -0.94
N ILE A 191 14.61 -7.01 -1.98
CA ILE A 191 14.25 -7.74 -3.21
C ILE A 191 14.04 -9.23 -2.93
N THR A 192 14.88 -9.83 -2.08
CA THR A 192 14.84 -11.29 -1.81
C THR A 192 13.80 -11.67 -0.76
N GLN A 193 13.58 -10.81 0.23
CA GLN A 193 12.66 -11.00 1.35
C GLN A 193 11.96 -9.67 1.66
N PRO A 194 10.98 -9.30 0.83
CA PRO A 194 10.31 -8.04 0.98
C PRO A 194 9.41 -8.16 2.22
N ASN A 195 9.81 -7.47 3.29
CA ASN A 195 9.12 -7.43 4.56
C ASN A 195 9.20 -6.00 5.09
N LEU A 196 8.04 -5.43 5.43
CA LEU A 196 7.93 -4.07 5.98
C LEU A 196 8.80 -3.85 7.23
N VAL A 197 9.04 -4.89 8.03
CA VAL A 197 9.89 -4.84 9.23
C VAL A 197 11.36 -4.61 8.86
N ASN A 198 11.77 -5.02 7.65
CA ASN A 198 13.13 -4.83 7.15
C ASN A 198 13.37 -3.40 6.61
N LEU A 199 12.31 -2.58 6.49
CA LEU A 199 12.50 -1.16 6.16
C LEU A 199 13.17 -0.46 7.35
N LEU A 200 14.35 0.10 7.10
CA LEU A 200 15.02 0.90 8.10
C LEU A 200 14.15 2.11 8.45
N LYS A 201 14.11 2.45 9.74
CA LYS A 201 13.34 3.59 10.25
C LYS A 201 13.61 4.88 9.49
N ASP A 202 14.88 5.07 9.09
CA ASP A 202 15.36 6.29 8.45
C ASP A 202 15.28 6.24 6.92
N ASP A 203 15.02 5.08 6.33
CA ASP A 203 14.89 4.96 4.87
C ASP A 203 13.56 5.59 4.40
N PRO A 204 13.59 6.55 3.46
CA PRO A 204 12.38 7.10 2.85
C PRO A 204 11.59 5.99 2.14
N SER A 205 10.30 5.84 2.48
CA SER A 205 9.40 4.88 1.84
C SER A 205 8.07 5.53 1.52
N LEU A 206 7.74 5.66 0.24
CA LEU A 206 6.42 6.08 -0.22
C LEU A 206 5.53 4.86 -0.40
N PHE A 207 4.35 4.89 0.21
CA PHE A 207 3.33 3.85 0.06
C PHE A 207 2.29 4.30 -0.97
N ILE A 208 1.93 3.42 -1.90
CA ILE A 208 0.83 3.68 -2.84
C ILE A 208 -0.23 2.60 -2.67
N PHE A 209 -1.48 3.04 -2.63
CA PHE A 209 -2.67 2.23 -2.43
C PHE A 209 -3.57 2.29 -3.65
N THR A 210 -4.15 1.14 -3.98
CA THR A 210 -5.15 1.00 -5.04
C THR A 210 -6.51 0.65 -4.44
N PRO A 211 -7.61 1.26 -4.93
CA PRO A 211 -8.94 0.88 -4.51
C PRO A 211 -9.25 -0.55 -4.94
N LYS A 212 -9.89 -1.32 -4.04
CA LYS A 212 -10.30 -2.71 -4.32
C LYS A 212 -11.69 -2.83 -4.93
N SER A 213 -12.54 -1.82 -4.74
CA SER A 213 -13.90 -1.80 -5.28
C SER A 213 -13.93 -1.02 -6.58
N LYS A 214 -14.60 -1.58 -7.59
CA LYS A 214 -14.76 -0.91 -8.88
C LYS A 214 -15.79 0.21 -8.83
N ASP A 215 -16.88 0.04 -8.07
CA ASP A 215 -18.07 0.91 -8.20
C ASP A 215 -18.10 2.08 -7.22
N GLN A 216 -16.94 2.44 -6.66
CA GLN A 216 -16.83 3.49 -5.68
C GLN A 216 -15.89 4.60 -6.13
N PHE A 217 -16.20 5.83 -5.71
CA PHE A 217 -15.33 6.98 -5.93
C PHE A 217 -14.02 6.80 -5.18
N LEU A 218 -12.92 7.32 -5.72
CA LEU A 218 -11.59 7.16 -5.11
C LEU A 218 -11.58 7.70 -3.67
N GLN A 219 -12.34 8.76 -3.39
CA GLN A 219 -12.42 9.37 -2.07
C GLN A 219 -13.01 8.44 -1.00
N SER A 220 -13.91 7.51 -1.34
CA SER A 220 -14.45 6.59 -0.34
C SER A 220 -13.42 5.59 0.18
N HIS A 221 -12.28 5.46 -0.51
CA HIS A 221 -11.16 4.61 -0.09
C HIS A 221 -10.12 5.34 0.76
N ILE A 222 -10.29 6.64 1.04
CA ILE A 222 -9.37 7.39 1.91
C ILE A 222 -9.27 6.77 3.31
N PRO A 223 -10.36 6.39 4.01
CA PRO A 223 -10.24 5.81 5.34
C PRO A 223 -9.34 4.57 5.37
N GLN A 224 -9.55 3.67 4.42
CA GLN A 224 -8.78 2.44 4.27
C GLN A 224 -7.30 2.74 3.97
N ALA A 225 -7.02 3.75 3.13
CA ALA A 225 -5.65 4.19 2.86
C ALA A 225 -4.98 4.73 4.13
N VAL A 226 -5.67 5.57 4.92
CA VAL A 226 -5.14 6.17 6.15
C VAL A 226 -4.84 5.11 7.22
N GLU A 227 -5.65 4.07 7.36
CA GLU A 227 -5.38 2.99 8.31
C GLU A 227 -4.19 2.13 7.88
N LYS A 228 -4.06 1.85 6.58
CA LYS A 228 -2.85 1.21 6.03
C LYS A 228 -1.62 2.07 6.32
N MET A 229 -1.70 3.38 6.11
CA MET A 229 -0.62 4.32 6.45
C MET A 229 -0.28 4.27 7.93
N TYR A 230 -1.29 4.22 8.81
CA TYR A 230 -1.09 4.11 10.24
C TYR A 230 -0.37 2.81 10.62
N ALA A 231 -0.81 1.67 10.08
CA ALA A 231 -0.19 0.39 10.35
C ALA A 231 1.27 0.34 9.84
N CYS A 232 1.55 0.91 8.66
CA CYS A 232 2.92 1.10 8.17
C CYS A 232 3.74 2.03 9.08
N ALA A 233 3.18 3.18 9.48
CA ALA A 233 3.87 4.14 10.34
C ALA A 233 4.25 3.52 11.69
N ARG A 234 3.35 2.73 12.28
CA ARG A 234 3.63 1.98 13.53
C ARG A 234 4.69 0.92 13.34
N THR A 235 4.56 0.10 12.29
CA THR A 235 5.52 -0.98 11.99
C THR A 235 6.93 -0.43 11.76
N SER A 236 7.05 0.66 11.00
CA SER A 236 8.34 1.28 10.69
C SER A 236 8.77 2.35 11.71
N MET A 237 8.02 2.55 12.79
CA MET A 237 8.26 3.57 13.83
C MET A 237 8.44 5.01 13.30
N LYS A 238 7.66 5.37 12.26
CA LYS A 238 7.67 6.68 11.61
C LYS A 238 6.59 7.59 12.22
N LYS A 239 6.94 8.85 12.47
CA LYS A 239 5.99 9.87 12.98
C LYS A 239 5.26 10.60 11.87
N VAL A 240 5.86 10.69 10.70
CA VAL A 240 5.24 11.23 9.49
C VAL A 240 5.35 10.17 8.42
N THR A 241 4.25 9.96 7.72
CA THR A 241 4.19 9.06 6.57
C THR A 241 3.41 9.76 5.47
N ARG A 242 4.01 9.83 4.28
CA ARG A 242 3.33 10.25 3.06
C ARG A 242 2.92 9.04 2.25
N ALA A 243 1.77 9.13 1.60
CA ALA A 243 1.27 8.06 0.75
C ALA A 243 0.41 8.61 -0.39
N VAL A 244 0.07 7.72 -1.29
CA VAL A 244 -0.72 8.01 -2.47
C VAL A 244 -1.86 7.02 -2.57
N LEU A 245 -3.07 7.50 -2.79
CA LEU A 245 -4.22 6.68 -3.17
C LEU A 245 -4.52 6.95 -4.64
N SER A 246 -4.54 5.90 -5.47
CA SER A 246 -4.68 6.06 -6.92
C SER A 246 -5.43 4.89 -7.55
N ASN A 247 -6.30 5.20 -8.52
CA ASN A 247 -6.85 4.22 -9.46
C ASN A 247 -6.11 4.22 -10.81
N GLY A 248 -4.93 4.85 -10.86
CA GLY A 248 -4.11 5.05 -12.06
C GLY A 248 -4.39 6.35 -12.80
N TRP A 249 -5.66 6.71 -12.97
CA TRP A 249 -6.05 7.94 -13.67
C TRP A 249 -6.16 9.14 -12.73
N THR A 250 -6.65 8.90 -11.52
CA THR A 250 -6.87 9.88 -10.47
C THR A 250 -5.98 9.57 -9.28
N TRP A 251 -5.41 10.61 -8.70
CA TRP A 251 -4.39 10.55 -7.66
C TRP A 251 -4.80 11.45 -6.49
N ILE A 252 -4.74 10.91 -5.26
CA ILE A 252 -4.92 11.65 -4.02
C ILE A 252 -3.65 11.45 -3.18
N PHE A 253 -3.03 12.55 -2.81
CA PHE A 253 -1.82 12.58 -1.99
C PHE A 253 -2.21 12.77 -0.53
N ILE A 254 -1.71 11.91 0.37
CA ILE A 254 -2.12 11.87 1.78
C ILE A 254 -0.90 11.98 2.68
N VAL A 255 -1.00 12.81 3.72
CA VAL A 255 -0.01 12.91 4.79
C VAL A 255 -0.65 12.46 6.09
N LEU A 256 -0.03 11.50 6.77
CA LEU A 256 -0.37 11.07 8.13
C LEU A 256 0.75 11.50 9.08
N LYS A 257 0.40 12.15 10.19
CA LYS A 257 1.36 12.68 11.18
C LYS A 257 0.91 12.36 12.60
N PHE A 258 1.90 12.06 13.44
CA PHE A 258 1.76 11.94 14.87
C PHE A 258 2.34 13.18 15.57
N GLY A 259 1.46 13.94 16.24
CA GLY A 259 1.78 15.06 17.13
C GLY A 259 1.14 14.84 18.50
N ASP A 260 0.13 15.65 18.83
CA ASP A 260 -0.73 15.45 20.02
C ASP A 260 -1.73 14.28 19.86
N GLY A 261 -1.65 13.60 18.73
CA GLY A 261 -2.50 12.52 18.29
C GLY A 261 -2.20 12.23 16.83
N TRP A 262 -2.83 11.20 16.28
CA TRP A 262 -2.75 10.92 14.85
C TRP A 262 -3.71 11.80 14.08
N ALA A 263 -3.21 12.39 13.01
CA ALA A 263 -3.99 13.26 12.14
C ALA A 263 -3.56 13.08 10.68
N TYR A 264 -4.51 13.27 9.77
CA TYR A 264 -4.23 13.21 8.34
C TYR A 264 -4.78 14.41 7.56
N TRP A 265 -4.10 14.68 6.45
CA TRP A 265 -4.47 15.67 5.43
C TRP A 265 -4.43 15.00 4.07
N GLN A 266 -5.21 15.50 3.12
CA GLN A 266 -5.26 14.96 1.77
C GLN A 266 -5.27 16.08 0.73
N SER A 267 -4.73 15.83 -0.45
CA SER A 267 -4.90 16.73 -1.60
C SER A 267 -6.30 16.60 -2.20
N PRO A 268 -6.73 17.59 -3.00
CA PRO A 268 -7.74 17.36 -4.02
C PRO A 268 -7.31 16.25 -5.00
N GLU A 269 -8.26 15.74 -5.77
CA GLU A 269 -7.97 14.80 -6.85
C GLU A 269 -7.14 15.45 -7.95
N MET A 270 -6.04 14.79 -8.30
CA MET A 270 -5.23 15.11 -9.47
C MET A 270 -5.52 14.09 -10.56
N VAL A 271 -6.02 14.56 -11.71
CA VAL A 271 -6.41 13.70 -12.84
C VAL A 271 -5.34 13.81 -13.93
N SER A 272 -4.83 12.68 -14.41
CA SER A 272 -3.83 12.64 -15.49
C SER A 272 -4.41 12.99 -16.86
N GLU A 273 -5.74 13.11 -16.97
CA GLU A 273 -6.47 13.48 -18.16
C GLU A 273 -6.94 14.94 -18.15
N THR A 274 -6.94 15.57 -19.31
CA THR A 274 -7.63 16.86 -19.54
C THR A 274 -9.03 16.64 -20.09
N VAL A 275 -10.00 17.41 -19.57
CA VAL A 275 -11.33 17.56 -20.18
C VAL A 275 -11.17 18.49 -21.39
N GLY A 276 -11.11 17.92 -22.59
CA GLY A 276 -11.14 18.68 -23.84
C GLY A 276 -12.55 19.14 -24.22
N ALA A 277 -12.64 20.07 -25.17
CA ALA A 277 -13.91 20.49 -25.79
C ALA A 277 -14.54 19.39 -26.67
N THR A 278 -13.78 18.35 -26.97
CA THR A 278 -14.21 17.14 -27.68
C THR A 278 -14.55 16.04 -26.67
N PRO A 279 -15.41 15.06 -27.03
CA PRO A 279 -15.71 13.90 -26.17
C PRO A 279 -14.49 13.00 -25.92
N ILE A 280 -13.37 13.25 -26.59
CA ILE A 280 -12.11 12.55 -26.41
C ILE A 280 -11.33 13.30 -25.32
N LYS A 281 -11.32 12.77 -24.10
CA LYS A 281 -10.35 13.24 -23.10
C LYS A 281 -8.95 12.81 -23.58
N GLU A 282 -7.96 13.64 -23.33
CA GLU A 282 -6.57 13.37 -23.71
C GLU A 282 -5.73 13.21 -22.45
N ILE A 283 -4.70 12.36 -22.50
CA ILE A 283 -3.72 12.29 -21.42
C ILE A 283 -2.90 13.59 -21.43
N SER A 284 -2.96 14.32 -20.32
CA SER A 284 -2.31 15.61 -20.20
C SER A 284 -0.84 15.43 -19.85
N LEU A 285 0.04 15.80 -20.78
CA LEU A 285 1.48 15.82 -20.55
C LEU A 285 1.84 16.64 -19.30
N ARG A 286 1.17 17.77 -19.09
CA ARG A 286 1.37 18.62 -17.91
C ARG A 286 0.98 17.90 -16.63
N ALA A 287 -0.20 17.28 -16.57
CA ALA A 287 -0.66 16.58 -15.38
C ALA A 287 0.24 15.37 -15.05
N VAL A 288 0.61 14.58 -16.06
CA VAL A 288 1.53 13.45 -15.92
C VAL A 288 2.90 13.91 -15.42
N SER A 289 3.44 14.99 -15.98
CA SER A 289 4.70 15.61 -15.55
C SER A 289 4.62 16.04 -14.08
N GLN A 290 3.54 16.72 -13.69
CA GLN A 290 3.34 17.19 -12.32
C GLN A 290 3.25 16.02 -11.33
N ILE A 291 2.46 14.98 -11.63
CA ILE A 291 2.34 13.78 -10.81
C ILE A 291 3.70 13.09 -10.66
N CYS A 292 4.47 12.95 -11.73
CA CYS A 292 5.83 12.37 -11.66
C CYS A 292 6.76 13.19 -10.76
N SER A 293 6.67 14.52 -10.83
CA SER A 293 7.50 15.42 -10.04
C SER A 293 7.18 15.31 -8.54
N ILE A 294 5.89 15.29 -8.20
CA ILE A 294 5.42 15.07 -6.84
C ILE A 294 5.85 13.70 -6.33
N LEU A 295 5.60 12.62 -7.08
CA LEU A 295 5.97 11.27 -6.68
C LEU A 295 7.47 11.15 -6.42
N LYS A 296 8.31 11.70 -7.31
CA LYS A 296 9.77 11.72 -7.13
C LYS A 296 10.16 12.41 -5.83
N TYR A 297 9.59 13.60 -5.59
CA TYR A 297 9.89 14.37 -4.39
C TYR A 297 9.43 13.63 -3.13
N TRP A 298 8.19 13.14 -3.15
CA TRP A 298 7.58 12.45 -2.02
C TRP A 298 8.25 11.13 -1.70
N VAL A 299 8.82 10.42 -2.68
CA VAL A 299 9.67 9.25 -2.40
C VAL A 299 10.85 9.63 -1.51
N ALA A 300 11.56 10.72 -1.83
CA ALA A 300 12.72 11.18 -1.07
C ALA A 300 12.39 11.79 0.30
N HIS A 301 11.21 12.39 0.45
CA HIS A 301 10.79 13.12 1.67
C HIS A 301 9.60 12.44 2.39
N SER A 302 9.36 11.16 2.12
CA SER A 302 8.18 10.40 2.55
C SER A 302 7.98 10.29 4.06
N ASN A 303 9.06 10.46 4.84
CA ASN A 303 9.03 10.40 6.30
C ASN A 303 9.19 11.79 6.95
N GLN A 304 9.18 12.86 6.15
CA GLN A 304 9.41 14.22 6.58
C GLN A 304 8.08 15.00 6.57
N ASP A 305 7.97 15.95 7.49
CA ASP A 305 6.87 16.90 7.54
C ASP A 305 6.82 17.76 6.27
N LEU A 306 5.72 18.46 6.01
CA LEU A 306 5.67 19.39 4.89
C LEU A 306 6.50 20.64 5.22
N GLU A 307 7.49 20.93 4.38
CA GLU A 307 8.35 22.11 4.49
C GLU A 307 8.02 23.14 3.39
N SER A 308 8.64 24.32 3.46
CA SER A 308 8.35 25.43 2.54
C SER A 308 8.68 25.15 1.07
N ASP A 309 9.54 24.16 0.81
CA ASP A 309 9.96 23.78 -0.53
C ASP A 309 9.15 22.59 -1.11
N ASP A 310 8.17 22.08 -0.36
CA ASP A 310 7.30 20.99 -0.78
C ASP A 310 6.33 21.40 -1.92
N TYR A 311 5.71 20.40 -2.54
CA TYR A 311 4.65 20.60 -3.53
C TYR A 311 3.32 20.97 -2.88
N PHE A 312 3.16 20.65 -1.60
CA PHE A 312 1.94 20.89 -0.85
C PHE A 312 2.20 21.65 0.45
N SER A 313 1.24 22.48 0.84
CA SER A 313 1.18 23.09 2.16
C SER A 313 -0.08 22.71 2.92
N TYR A 314 0.02 22.83 4.24
CA TYR A 314 -1.12 22.76 5.14
C TYR A 314 -2.04 23.98 4.97
N PRO A 315 -3.33 23.87 5.30
CA PRO A 315 -4.18 25.06 5.46
C PRO A 315 -3.52 26.04 6.42
N ALA A 316 -3.58 27.33 6.10
CA ALA A 316 -3.25 28.38 7.04
C ALA A 316 -4.28 28.34 8.19
N ASP A 317 -3.78 28.35 9.43
CA ASP A 317 -4.61 28.46 10.65
C ASP A 317 -5.35 29.81 10.74
#